data_AF-A0A970DXM4-F1
#
_entry.id   AF-A0A970DXM4-F1
#
_cell.length_a   1.000
_cell.length_b   1.000
_cell.length_c   1.000
_cell.angle_alpha   90.00
_cell.angle_beta   90.00
_cell.angle_gamma   90.00
#
_symmetry.space_group_name_H-M   'P 1'
#
loop_
_entity.id
_entity.type
_entity.pdbx_description
1 polymer ?
#
loop_
_entity_poly.entity_id
_entity_poly.type
_entity_poly.pdbx_seq_one_letter_code
_entity_poly.pdbx_strand_id
1 'polypeptide(L)'
;MLSWMFVGVYVLSVLLFSKTNSSGAQFMVQLFREWFPHLSRKEIQDLVFWVRKVGHVAAYAVLTGLTVYACTKTRLLKKHPVLWGGAISLVVAFLDEYQQMRLEHRSGSLNDVLIDFIGICLTAVVIGVVSLWRRRSPRRRDEHVENES
;
A
#
# COMPACT_ATOMS: atom_id res chain seq x y z
N MET A 1 8.03 13.35 15.94
CA MET A 1 8.94 13.54 14.79
C MET A 1 9.51 12.21 14.29
N LEU A 2 10.00 11.33 15.17
CA LEU A 2 10.54 10.01 14.80
C LEU A 2 9.61 9.16 13.90
N SER A 3 8.29 9.13 14.16
CA SER A 3 7.31 8.40 13.33
C SER A 3 7.27 8.88 11.88
N TRP A 4 7.46 10.18 11.64
CA TRP A 4 7.49 10.75 10.29
C TRP A 4 8.80 10.44 9.55
N MET A 5 9.90 10.23 10.29
CA MET A 5 11.15 9.75 9.69
C MET A 5 10.98 8.34 9.12
N PHE A 6 10.33 7.44 9.85
CA PHE A 6 10.03 6.09 9.33
C PHE A 6 9.14 6.12 8.09
N VAL A 7 8.12 6.97 8.07
CA VAL A 7 7.29 7.19 6.87
C VAL A 7 8.14 7.70 5.72
N GLY A 8 8.96 8.73 5.94
CA GLY A 8 9.83 9.30 4.91
C GLY A 8 10.84 8.31 4.33
N VAL A 9 11.51 7.54 5.20
CA VAL A 9 12.44 6.48 4.80
C VAL A 9 11.71 5.39 4.00
N TYR A 10 10.52 4.98 4.44
CA TYR A 10 9.73 3.98 3.73
C TYR A 10 9.28 4.48 2.35
N VAL A 11 8.75 5.69 2.26
CA VAL A 11 8.38 6.33 0.98
C VAL A 11 9.58 6.38 0.04
N LEU A 12 10.74 6.84 0.53
CA LEU A 12 11.96 6.89 -0.27
C LEU A 12 12.37 5.49 -0.75
N SER A 13 12.29 4.48 0.12
CA SER A 13 12.61 3.10 -0.25
C SER A 13 11.69 2.55 -1.35
N VAL A 14 10.39 2.82 -1.28
CA VAL A 14 9.41 2.43 -2.30
C VAL A 14 9.72 3.14 -3.62
N LEU A 15 9.91 4.45 -3.60
CA LEU A 15 10.20 5.23 -4.81
C LEU A 15 11.53 4.86 -5.46
N LEU A 16 12.57 4.54 -4.67
CA LEU A 16 13.85 4.06 -5.19
C LEU A 16 13.72 2.65 -5.75
N PHE A 17 13.01 1.76 -5.07
CA PHE A 17 12.74 0.41 -5.55
C PHE A 17 11.99 0.43 -6.89
N SER A 18 10.98 1.28 -7.04
CA SER A 18 10.26 1.50 -8.30
C SER A 18 11.15 2.02 -9.43
N LYS A 19 12.30 2.64 -9.13
CA LYS A 19 13.29 3.07 -10.14
C LYS A 19 14.30 2.01 -10.54
N THR A 20 14.49 0.98 -9.71
CA THR A 20 15.52 -0.04 -10.00
C THR A 20 15.08 -0.96 -11.13
N ASN A 21 16.00 -1.31 -12.04
CA ASN A 21 15.70 -2.26 -13.13
C ASN A 21 15.26 -3.65 -12.62
N SER A 22 15.61 -4.00 -11.38
CA SER A 22 15.23 -5.24 -10.70
C SER A 22 13.74 -5.33 -10.33
N SER A 23 13.02 -4.20 -10.25
CA SER A 23 11.56 -4.18 -10.08
C SER A 23 10.81 -4.18 -11.43
N GLY A 24 11.54 -4.13 -12.55
CA GLY A 24 10.99 -4.17 -13.88
C GLY A 24 10.41 -5.54 -14.23
N ALA A 25 9.30 -5.55 -14.97
CA ALA A 25 8.61 -6.77 -15.38
C ALA A 25 9.54 -7.77 -16.08
N GLN A 26 10.57 -7.31 -16.80
CA GLN A 26 11.52 -8.19 -17.49
C GLN A 26 12.41 -9.00 -16.55
N PHE A 27 12.84 -8.43 -15.42
CA PHE A 27 13.61 -9.16 -14.42
C PHE A 27 12.77 -10.28 -13.79
N MET A 28 11.52 -9.97 -13.43
CA MET A 28 10.60 -10.98 -12.89
C MET A 28 10.24 -12.07 -13.92
N VAL A 29 10.07 -11.71 -15.19
CA VAL A 29 9.86 -12.70 -16.28
C VAL A 29 11.07 -13.64 -16.40
N GLN A 30 12.30 -13.12 -16.30
CA GLN A 30 13.51 -13.95 -16.32
C GLN A 30 13.55 -14.89 -15.11
N LEU A 31 13.31 -14.37 -13.91
CA LEU A 31 13.31 -15.16 -12.67
C LEU A 31 12.25 -16.27 -12.70
N PHE A 32 11.02 -15.96 -13.09
CA PHE A 32 9.95 -16.97 -13.15
C PHE A 32 10.14 -17.97 -14.28
N ARG A 33 10.83 -17.62 -15.37
CA ARG A 33 11.20 -18.60 -16.39
C ARG A 33 12.20 -19.63 -15.87
N GLU A 34 13.15 -19.21 -15.04
CA GLU A 34 14.11 -20.13 -14.43
C GLU A 34 13.44 -21.07 -13.41
N TRP A 35 12.49 -20.55 -12.64
CA TRP A 35 11.79 -21.33 -11.60
C TRP A 35 10.64 -22.18 -12.14
N PHE A 36 9.95 -21.71 -13.18
CA PHE A 36 8.78 -22.37 -13.78
C PHE A 36 8.95 -22.49 -15.30
N PRO A 37 9.91 -23.29 -15.78
CA PRO A 37 10.18 -23.45 -17.21
C PRO A 37 9.01 -24.11 -17.98
N HIS A 38 8.06 -24.73 -17.27
CA HIS A 38 6.91 -25.43 -17.83
C HIS A 38 5.74 -24.51 -18.21
N LEU A 39 5.75 -23.24 -17.75
CA LEU A 39 4.68 -22.29 -18.02
C LEU A 39 4.89 -21.60 -19.37
N SER A 40 3.79 -21.35 -20.08
CA SER A 40 3.82 -20.58 -21.33
C SER A 40 4.20 -19.12 -21.08
N ARG A 41 4.67 -18.44 -22.14
CA ARG A 41 5.05 -17.03 -22.04
C ARG A 41 3.92 -16.13 -21.56
N LYS A 42 2.66 -16.45 -21.89
CA LYS A 42 1.48 -15.71 -21.44
C LYS A 42 1.25 -15.90 -19.94
N GLU A 43 1.28 -17.14 -19.45
CA GLU A 43 1.09 -17.44 -18.03
C GLU A 43 2.16 -16.78 -17.15
N ILE A 44 3.41 -16.75 -17.61
CA ILE A 44 4.49 -16.05 -16.89
C ILE A 44 4.25 -14.54 -16.87
N GLN A 45 3.77 -13.95 -17.97
CA GLN A 45 3.42 -12.52 -18.01
C GLN A 45 2.27 -12.19 -17.07
N ASP A 46 1.23 -13.01 -17.05
CA ASP A 46 0.09 -12.86 -16.15
C ASP A 46 0.51 -13.01 -14.68
N LEU A 47 1.38 -13.99 -14.38
CA LEU A 47 1.93 -14.17 -13.04
C LEU A 47 2.73 -12.94 -12.59
N VAL A 48 3.63 -12.43 -13.43
CA VAL A 48 4.40 -11.21 -13.14
C VAL A 48 3.47 -10.02 -12.91
N PHE A 49 2.44 -9.86 -13.73
CA PHE A 49 1.46 -8.81 -13.57
C PHE A 49 0.74 -8.87 -12.22
N TRP A 50 0.23 -10.05 -11.84
CA TRP A 50 -0.44 -10.23 -10.56
C TRP A 50 0.50 -10.08 -9.36
N VAL A 51 1.70 -10.63 -9.43
CA VAL A 51 2.72 -10.51 -8.36
C VAL A 51 3.10 -9.05 -8.14
N ARG A 52 3.30 -8.27 -9.21
CA ARG A 52 3.58 -6.83 -9.12
C ARG A 52 2.42 -6.07 -8.48
N LYS A 53 1.17 -6.38 -8.88
CA LYS A 53 -0.02 -5.75 -8.27
C LYS A 53 -0.17 -6.06 -6.79
N VAL A 54 0.01 -7.31 -6.41
CA VAL A 54 -0.06 -7.71 -4.99
C VAL A 54 1.06 -7.06 -4.19
N GLY A 55 2.28 -7.00 -4.75
CA GLY A 55 3.42 -6.31 -4.13
C GLY A 55 3.15 -4.83 -3.90
N HIS A 56 2.60 -4.14 -4.90
CA HIS A 56 2.20 -2.73 -4.79
C HIS A 56 1.13 -2.52 -3.72
N VAL A 57 0.04 -3.30 -3.76
CA VAL A 57 -1.02 -3.24 -2.74
C VAL A 57 -0.45 -3.45 -1.34
N ALA A 58 0.44 -4.42 -1.16
CA ALA A 58 1.08 -4.69 0.13
C ALA A 58 1.97 -3.52 0.59
N ALA A 59 2.77 -2.93 -0.32
CA ALA A 59 3.63 -1.79 -0.01
C ALA A 59 2.81 -0.57 0.43
N TYR A 60 1.72 -0.25 -0.28
CA TYR A 60 0.85 0.86 0.09
C TYR A 60 0.05 0.59 1.37
N ALA A 61 -0.35 -0.65 1.63
CA ALA A 61 -1.00 -1.00 2.90
C ALA A 61 -0.07 -0.72 4.09
N VAL A 62 1.21 -1.09 3.99
CA VAL A 62 2.22 -0.79 5.01
C VAL A 62 2.45 0.71 5.12
N LEU A 63 2.58 1.43 4.00
CA LEU A 63 2.72 2.89 3.99
C LEU A 63 1.55 3.57 4.70
N THR A 64 0.31 3.17 4.40
CA THR A 64 -0.89 3.74 5.02
C THR A 64 -0.91 3.44 6.52
N GLY A 65 -0.58 2.22 6.94
CA GLY A 65 -0.46 1.88 8.36
C GLY A 65 0.53 2.77 9.10
N LEU A 66 1.74 2.94 8.55
CA LEU A 66 2.79 3.80 9.10
C LEU A 66 2.36 5.28 9.14
N THR A 67 1.71 5.75 8.09
CA THR A 67 1.27 7.15 7.97
C THR A 67 0.13 7.45 8.94
N VAL A 68 -0.87 6.57 9.04
CA VAL A 68 -1.95 6.68 10.04
C VAL A 68 -1.36 6.70 11.45
N TYR A 69 -0.40 5.81 11.74
CA TYR A 69 0.29 5.81 13.02
C TYR A 69 0.99 7.15 13.29
N ALA A 70 1.71 7.71 12.31
CA ALA A 70 2.35 9.02 12.43
C ALA A 70 1.32 10.16 12.63
N CYS A 71 0.16 10.09 11.97
CA CYS A 71 -0.94 11.04 12.14
C CYS A 71 -1.51 11.00 13.56
N THR A 72 -1.64 9.84 14.21
CA THR A 72 -2.12 9.75 15.61
C THR A 72 -1.23 10.49 16.61
N LYS A 73 0.08 10.56 16.32
CA LYS A 73 1.08 11.25 17.14
C LYS A 73 1.21 12.74 16.82
N THR A 74 0.44 13.25 15.86
CA THR A 74 0.54 14.64 15.37
C THR A 74 -0.67 15.45 15.83
N ARG A 75 -0.44 16.54 16.59
CA ARG A 75 -1.52 17.32 17.25
C ARG A 75 -2.62 17.80 16.30
N LEU A 76 -2.26 18.16 15.06
CA LEU A 76 -3.20 18.64 14.03
C LEU A 76 -3.96 17.51 13.33
N LEU A 77 -3.32 16.33 13.17
CA LEU A 77 -3.85 15.23 12.35
C LEU A 77 -4.54 14.14 13.19
N LYS A 78 -4.34 14.14 14.51
CA LYS A 78 -4.90 13.15 15.44
C LYS A 78 -6.43 13.10 15.48
N LYS A 79 -7.13 14.13 15.00
CA LYS A 79 -8.61 14.18 14.98
C LYS A 79 -9.19 13.22 13.94
N HIS A 80 -8.52 13.09 12.78
CA HIS A 80 -8.92 12.20 11.70
C HIS A 80 -7.70 11.48 11.08
N PRO A 81 -6.99 10.64 11.86
CA PRO A 81 -5.70 10.09 11.45
C PRO A 81 -5.82 9.10 10.28
N VAL A 82 -6.96 8.41 10.17
CA VAL A 82 -7.24 7.51 9.04
C VAL A 82 -7.46 8.29 7.74
N LEU A 83 -8.21 9.38 7.80
CA LEU A 83 -8.49 10.24 6.64
C LEU A 83 -7.21 10.88 6.12
N TRP A 84 -6.42 11.48 7.02
CA TRP A 84 -5.15 12.11 6.65
C TRP A 84 -4.10 11.08 6.21
N GLY A 85 -4.00 9.95 6.89
CA GLY A 85 -3.08 8.88 6.51
C GLY A 85 -3.40 8.31 5.13
N GLY A 86 -4.67 8.07 4.85
CA GLY A 86 -5.14 7.65 3.52
C GLY A 86 -4.86 8.69 2.44
N ALA A 87 -5.15 9.97 2.69
CA ALA A 87 -4.90 11.04 1.74
C ALA A 87 -3.40 11.19 1.39
N ILE A 88 -2.51 11.13 2.40
CA ILE A 88 -1.06 11.21 2.18
C ILE A 88 -0.56 9.98 1.41
N SER A 89 -1.02 8.77 1.76
CA SER A 89 -0.64 7.56 1.01
C SER A 89 -1.12 7.59 -0.44
N LEU A 90 -2.33 8.12 -0.69
CA LEU A 90 -2.86 8.31 -2.04
C LEU A 90 -1.98 9.25 -2.88
N VAL A 91 -1.53 10.36 -2.30
CA VAL A 91 -0.59 11.28 -2.98
C VAL A 91 0.74 10.59 -3.32
N VAL A 92 1.28 9.79 -2.41
CA VAL A 92 2.50 9.01 -2.66
C VAL A 92 2.30 7.99 -3.78
N ALA A 93 1.14 7.33 -3.84
CA ALA A 93 0.83 6.37 -4.90
C ALA A 93 0.77 7.05 -6.27
N PHE A 94 0.10 8.21 -6.38
CA PHE A 94 0.12 9.00 -7.61
C PHE A 94 1.53 9.43 -8.03
N LEU A 95 2.38 9.79 -7.06
CA LEU A 95 3.77 10.17 -7.32
C LEU A 95 4.64 9.00 -7.81
N ASP A 96 4.40 7.78 -7.32
CA ASP A 96 5.08 6.58 -7.80
C ASP A 96 4.68 6.26 -9.24
N GLU A 97 3.38 6.25 -9.53
CA GLU A 97 2.87 5.95 -10.87
C GLU A 97 3.33 7.00 -11.90
N TYR A 98 3.29 8.28 -11.52
CA TYR A 98 3.85 9.34 -12.34
C TYR A 98 5.37 9.19 -12.58
N GLN A 99 6.11 8.57 -11.66
CA GLN A 99 7.52 8.21 -11.87
C GLN A 99 7.67 6.99 -12.79
N GLN A 100 6.82 5.96 -12.65
CA GLN A 100 6.82 4.79 -13.53
C GLN A 100 6.51 5.17 -14.99
N MET A 101 5.50 6.00 -15.22
CA MET A 101 5.13 6.51 -16.55
C MET A 101 6.25 7.28 -17.26
N ARG A 102 7.15 7.94 -16.51
CA ARG A 102 8.28 8.68 -17.10
C ARG A 102 9.47 7.80 -17.46
N LEU A 103 9.55 6.61 -16.87
CA LEU A 103 10.64 5.65 -17.10
C LEU A 103 10.29 4.65 -18.21
N GLU A 104 9.01 4.31 -18.38
CA GLU A 104 8.58 3.45 -19.48
C GLU A 104 8.45 4.23 -20.79
N HIS A 105 9.44 4.04 -21.67
CA HIS A 105 9.39 4.49 -23.07
C HIS A 105 8.44 3.60 -23.90
N ARG A 106 7.17 3.50 -23.49
CA ARG A 106 6.09 2.86 -24.25
C ARG A 106 4.77 3.58 -23.96
N SER A 107 3.97 3.75 -25.01
CA SER A 107 2.55 4.09 -25.00
C SER A 107 1.80 3.46 -23.80
N GLY A 108 1.73 4.16 -22.67
CA GLY A 108 1.09 3.68 -21.44
C GLY A 108 -0.41 3.56 -21.66
N SER A 109 -0.93 2.34 -21.49
CA SER A 109 -2.36 2.08 -21.53
C SER A 109 -3.02 2.68 -20.30
N LEU A 110 -4.00 3.57 -20.51
CA LEU A 110 -4.86 4.16 -19.47
C LEU A 110 -5.50 3.13 -18.51
N ASN A 111 -5.46 1.83 -18.86
CA ASN A 111 -5.98 0.73 -18.06
C ASN A 111 -5.17 0.42 -16.79
N ASP A 112 -3.85 0.69 -16.75
CA ASP A 112 -3.05 0.37 -15.56
C ASP A 112 -3.32 1.34 -14.40
N VAL A 113 -3.50 2.64 -14.71
CA VAL A 113 -3.89 3.71 -13.77
C VAL A 113 -5.24 3.44 -13.10
N LEU A 114 -6.19 2.87 -13.85
CA LEU A 114 -7.52 2.53 -13.35
C LEU A 114 -7.48 1.39 -12.33
N ILE A 115 -6.60 0.41 -12.51
CA ILE A 115 -6.52 -0.74 -11.61
C ILE A 115 -5.79 -0.36 -10.31
N ASP A 116 -4.80 0.51 -10.39
CA ASP A 116 -4.13 1.03 -9.19
C ASP A 116 -5.04 1.97 -8.39
N PHE A 117 -5.87 2.78 -9.05
CA PHE A 117 -6.92 3.55 -8.39
C PHE A 117 -7.92 2.66 -7.63
N ILE A 118 -8.36 1.55 -8.24
CA ILE A 118 -9.25 0.57 -7.60
C ILE A 118 -8.56 -0.08 -6.38
N GLY A 119 -7.28 -0.44 -6.50
CA GLY A 119 -6.51 -1.03 -5.40
C GLY A 119 -6.38 -0.10 -4.19
N ILE A 120 -6.17 1.20 -4.43
CA ILE A 120 -6.07 2.22 -3.38
C ILE A 120 -7.43 2.45 -2.73
N CYS A 121 -8.50 2.55 -3.53
CA CYS A 121 -9.87 2.67 -3.02
C CYS A 121 -10.27 1.45 -2.17
N LEU A 122 -9.94 0.23 -2.60
CA LEU A 122 -10.27 -0.99 -1.88
C LEU A 122 -9.52 -1.08 -0.54
N THR A 123 -8.24 -0.74 -0.54
CA THR A 123 -7.42 -0.73 0.69
C THR A 123 -7.91 0.33 1.68
N ALA A 124 -8.27 1.52 1.20
CA ALA A 124 -8.86 2.58 2.02
C ALA A 124 -10.21 2.17 2.65
N VAL A 125 -11.05 1.47 1.88
CA VAL A 125 -12.33 0.92 2.37
C VAL A 125 -12.10 -0.15 3.44
N VAL A 126 -11.19 -1.10 3.23
CA VAL A 126 -10.89 -2.16 4.20
C VAL A 126 -10.37 -1.58 5.52
N ILE A 127 -9.45 -0.62 5.48
CA ILE A 127 -8.94 0.04 6.68
C ILE A 127 -10.05 0.82 7.39
N GLY A 128 -10.93 1.50 6.63
CA GLY A 128 -12.10 2.18 7.17
C GLY A 128 -13.07 1.23 7.89
N VAL A 129 -13.41 0.10 7.26
CA VAL A 129 -14.32 -0.91 7.82
C VAL A 129 -13.74 -1.57 9.07
N VAL A 130 -12.48 -1.98 9.05
CA VAL A 130 -11.81 -2.61 10.21
C VAL A 130 -11.70 -1.64 11.40
N SER A 131 -11.43 -0.36 11.13
CA SER A 131 -11.41 0.71 12.14
C SER A 131 -12.79 0.93 12.78
N LEU A 132 -13.86 0.92 11.98
CA LEU A 132 -15.23 1.05 12.47
C LEU A 132 -15.67 -0.19 13.28
N TRP A 133 -15.27 -1.39 12.86
CA TRP A 133 -15.56 -2.63 13.57
C TRP A 133 -14.82 -2.71 14.91
N ARG A 134 -13.56 -2.27 14.99
CA ARG A 134 -12.82 -2.19 16.26
C ARG A 134 -13.42 -1.18 17.24
N ARG A 135 -13.99 -0.07 16.75
CA ARG A 135 -14.72 0.92 17.58
C ARG A 135 -16.08 0.41 18.07
N ARG A 136 -16.65 -0.60 17.39
CA ARG A 136 -17.92 -1.25 17.79
C ARG A 136 -17.73 -2.42 18.73
N SER A 137 -16.52 -2.85 19.04
CA SER A 137 -16.32 -3.82 20.12
C SER A 137 -16.62 -3.10 21.45
N PRO A 138 -17.75 -3.41 22.12
CA PRO A 138 -18.04 -2.81 23.41
C PRO A 138 -16.97 -3.31 24.37
N ARG A 139 -16.42 -2.38 25.15
CA ARG A 139 -15.59 -2.64 26.32
C ARG A 139 -16.38 -3.49 27.32
N ARG A 140 -16.42 -4.81 27.13
CA ARG A 140 -16.78 -5.78 28.19
C ARG A 140 -15.61 -5.85 29.17
N ARG A 141 -15.48 -4.86 30.06
CA ARG A 141 -14.67 -5.03 31.29
C ARG A 141 -14.84 -3.96 32.38
N ASP A 142 -15.97 -3.27 32.43
CA ASP A 142 -16.26 -2.38 33.58
C ASP A 142 -17.38 -2.96 34.51
N GLU A 143 -17.90 -4.18 34.28
CA GLU A 143 -18.95 -4.81 35.11
C GLU A 143 -18.44 -5.64 36.31
N HIS A 144 -17.13 -5.87 36.47
CA HIS A 144 -16.60 -6.75 37.53
C HIS A 144 -16.05 -6.02 38.76
N VAL A 145 -16.03 -4.68 38.78
CA VAL A 145 -15.51 -3.91 39.93
C VAL A 145 -16.63 -3.45 40.89
N GLU A 146 -17.90 -3.50 40.45
CA GLU A 146 -19.05 -3.09 41.27
C GLU A 146 -19.64 -4.25 42.11
N ASN A 147 -19.10 -5.48 41.96
CA ASN A 147 -19.59 -6.67 42.65
C ASN A 147 -18.64 -7.16 43.77
N GLU A 148 -17.60 -6.39 44.10
CA GLU A 148 -16.68 -6.66 45.21
C GLU A 148 -16.67 -5.56 46.28
N SER A 149 -17.62 -4.61 46.23
CA SER A 149 -17.84 -3.58 47.26
C SER A 149 -18.94 -3.96 48.24
#